data_AF-A0A8B5XBY4-F1
#
_entry.id   AF-A0A8B5XBY4-F1
#
_cell.length_a   1.000
_cell.length_b   1.000
_cell.length_c   1.000
_cell.angle_alpha   90.00
_cell.angle_beta   90.00
_cell.angle_gamma   90.00
#
_symmetry.space_group_name_H-M   'P 1'
#
loop_
_entity.id
_entity.type
_entity.pdbx_description
1 polymer ?
#
loop_
_entity_poly.entity_id
_entity_poly.type
_entity_poly.pdbx_seq_one_letter_code
_entity_poly.pdbx_strand_id
1 'polypeptide(L)'
;MIDRSKLRTVAAWVLASTGTLAILLLGLGIFSDVRSFDPTRGGYDPPYTEYTGEPIDWSQTYQTSTGMYASGYVVSTHVDCRTGMITAEIFGLRFDYRELSDRAVAVHEPREACEERGFSPEF
;
A
#
# COMPACT_ATOMS: atom_id res chain seq x y z
N MET A 1 29.93 14.73 -40.69
CA MET A 1 29.82 15.67 -39.54
C MET A 1 28.42 15.50 -38.96
N ILE A 2 28.27 14.92 -37.76
CA ILE A 2 26.93 14.73 -37.16
C ILE A 2 26.40 16.10 -36.74
N ASP A 3 25.16 16.40 -37.14
CA ASP A 3 24.48 17.63 -36.79
C ASP A 3 24.17 17.64 -35.28
N ARG A 4 24.88 18.51 -34.55
CA ARG A 4 24.74 18.66 -33.10
C ARG A 4 23.33 19.08 -32.69
N SER A 5 22.56 19.74 -33.57
CA SER A 5 21.17 20.12 -33.29
C SER A 5 20.26 18.90 -33.24
N LYS A 6 20.38 17.99 -34.23
CA LYS A 6 19.63 16.73 -34.27
C LYS A 6 19.99 15.83 -33.09
N LEU A 7 21.26 15.77 -32.71
CA LEU A 7 21.71 14.99 -31.55
C LEU A 7 21.05 15.47 -30.25
N ARG A 8 20.92 16.79 -30.05
CA ARG A 8 20.27 17.37 -28.86
C ARG A 8 18.78 17.07 -28.84
N THR A 9 18.10 17.18 -29.98
CA THR A 9 16.67 16.87 -30.08
C THR A 9 16.40 15.40 -29.77
N VAL A 10 17.20 14.48 -30.33
CA VAL A 10 17.06 13.05 -30.04
C VAL A 10 17.32 12.76 -28.55
N ALA A 11 18.37 13.32 -27.97
CA ALA A 11 18.65 13.14 -26.54
C ALA A 11 17.51 13.67 -25.65
N ALA A 12 16.93 14.83 -26.01
CA ALA A 12 15.79 15.39 -25.29
C ALA A 12 14.56 14.48 -25.36
N TRP A 13 14.25 13.93 -26.54
CA TRP A 13 13.15 12.97 -26.70
C TRP A 13 13.37 11.70 -25.90
N VAL A 14 14.58 11.14 -25.92
CA VAL A 14 14.89 9.94 -25.12
C VAL A 14 14.68 10.21 -23.64
N LEU A 15 15.26 11.29 -23.10
CA LEU A 15 15.09 11.65 -21.70
C LEU A 15 13.62 11.90 -21.34
N ALA A 16 12.88 12.61 -22.19
CA ALA A 16 11.46 12.90 -21.97
C ALA A 16 10.61 11.63 -21.98
N SER A 17 10.82 10.73 -22.95
CA SER A 17 10.11 9.46 -23.04
C SER A 17 10.44 8.55 -21.87
N THR A 18 11.71 8.44 -21.48
CA THR A 18 12.12 7.66 -20.30
C THR A 18 11.51 8.22 -19.02
N GLY A 19 11.55 9.54 -18.81
CA GLY A 19 10.93 10.18 -17.64
C GLY A 19 9.41 9.97 -17.61
N THR A 20 8.74 10.09 -18.77
CA THR A 20 7.30 9.85 -18.90
C THR A 20 6.96 8.40 -18.54
N LEU A 21 7.69 7.43 -19.09
CA LEU A 21 7.49 6.02 -18.79
C LEU A 21 7.71 5.73 -17.30
N ALA A 22 8.74 6.30 -16.69
CA ALA A 22 9.03 6.12 -15.27
C ALA A 22 7.89 6.64 -14.38
N ILE A 23 7.34 7.82 -14.67
CA ILE A 23 6.19 8.37 -13.92
C ILE A 23 4.96 7.48 -14.09
N LEU A 24 4.70 6.98 -15.30
CA LEU A 24 3.57 6.08 -15.54
C LEU A 24 3.72 4.77 -14.77
N LEU A 25 4.89 4.14 -14.81
CA LEU A 25 5.17 2.90 -14.07
C LEU A 25 5.08 3.10 -12.56
N LEU A 26 5.59 4.23 -12.05
CA LEU A 26 5.47 4.59 -10.64
C LEU A 26 4.00 4.73 -10.22
N GLY A 27 3.20 5.46 -10.99
CA GLY A 27 1.77 5.63 -10.72
C GLY A 27 1.01 4.31 -10.78
N LEU A 28 1.31 3.45 -11.75
CA LEU A 28 0.72 2.11 -11.85
C LEU A 28 1.10 1.21 -10.68
N GLY A 29 2.36 1.26 -10.23
CA GLY A 29 2.84 0.52 -9.07
C GLY A 29 2.10 0.92 -7.79
N ILE A 30 2.05 2.22 -7.49
CA ILE A 30 1.32 2.75 -6.32
C ILE A 30 -0.16 2.36 -6.39
N PHE A 31 -0.80 2.54 -7.55
CA PHE A 31 -2.21 2.17 -7.72
C PHE A 31 -2.44 0.67 -7.51
N SER A 32 -1.54 -0.17 -8.01
CA SER A 32 -1.60 -1.62 -7.80
C SER A 32 -1.48 -1.94 -6.32
N ASP A 33 -0.52 -1.38 -5.61
CA ASP A 33 -0.29 -1.67 -4.19
C ASP A 33 -1.49 -1.30 -3.32
N VAL A 34 -2.04 -0.10 -3.52
CA VAL A 34 -3.22 0.36 -2.75
C VAL A 34 -4.42 -0.54 -3.01
N ARG A 35 -4.66 -0.92 -4.27
CA ARG A 35 -5.80 -1.77 -4.65
C ARG A 35 -5.62 -3.22 -4.20
N SER A 36 -4.41 -3.74 -4.22
CA SER A 36 -4.09 -5.09 -3.80
C SER A 36 -4.15 -5.24 -2.28
N PHE A 37 -3.79 -4.19 -1.53
CA PHE A 37 -3.84 -4.21 -0.08
C PHE A 37 -5.28 -4.22 0.45
N ASP A 38 -6.15 -3.32 -0.02
CA ASP A 38 -7.59 -3.31 0.32
C ASP A 38 -8.43 -3.31 -0.97
N PRO A 39 -8.92 -4.49 -1.40
CA PRO A 39 -9.77 -4.58 -2.58
C PRO A 39 -11.25 -4.28 -2.28
N THR A 40 -11.63 -4.02 -1.01
CA THR A 40 -13.02 -3.79 -0.64
C THR A 40 -13.52 -2.40 -1.04
N ARG A 41 -14.84 -2.30 -1.28
CA ARG A 41 -15.52 -1.04 -1.61
C ARG A 41 -16.92 -0.99 -1.03
N GLY A 42 -17.33 0.17 -0.53
CA GLY A 42 -18.64 0.34 0.09
C GLY A 42 -18.64 -0.07 1.56
N GLY A 43 -19.84 -0.07 2.17
CA GLY A 43 -19.99 -0.29 3.62
C GLY A 43 -19.21 0.74 4.44
N TYR A 44 -19.32 2.05 4.11
CA TYR A 44 -18.60 3.12 4.80
C TYR A 44 -19.25 3.55 6.11
N ASP A 45 -20.53 3.21 6.31
CA ASP A 45 -21.30 3.52 7.50
C ASP A 45 -21.65 2.24 8.27
N PRO A 46 -21.77 2.28 9.61
CA PRO A 46 -22.27 1.16 10.40
C PRO A 46 -23.60 0.63 9.85
N PRO A 47 -23.83 -0.70 9.85
CA PRO A 47 -23.02 -1.75 10.46
C PRO A 47 -21.87 -2.27 9.57
N TYR A 48 -21.48 -1.54 8.51
CA TYR A 48 -20.40 -1.90 7.59
C TYR A 48 -20.61 -3.22 6.83
N THR A 49 -21.85 -3.62 6.55
CA THR A 49 -22.17 -4.91 5.90
C THR A 49 -22.27 -4.83 4.38
N GLU A 50 -22.60 -3.66 3.83
CA GLU A 50 -22.85 -3.46 2.39
C GLU A 50 -21.57 -3.21 1.58
N TYR A 51 -20.46 -3.87 1.95
CA TYR A 51 -19.24 -3.81 1.16
C TYR A 51 -19.21 -4.91 0.09
N THR A 52 -18.41 -4.67 -0.94
CA THR A 52 -18.11 -5.63 -2.01
C THR A 52 -16.60 -5.85 -2.08
N GLY A 53 -16.19 -6.95 -2.71
CA GLY A 53 -14.79 -7.37 -2.74
C GLY A 53 -14.46 -8.33 -1.60
N GLU A 54 -13.18 -8.65 -1.46
CA GLU A 54 -12.68 -9.61 -0.46
C GLU A 54 -12.00 -8.84 0.67
N PRO A 55 -12.22 -9.19 1.94
CA PRO A 55 -11.43 -8.67 3.04
C PRO A 55 -9.92 -8.91 2.85
N ILE A 56 -9.09 -8.15 3.58
CA ILE A 56 -7.64 -8.29 3.52
C ILE A 56 -7.24 -9.72 3.92
N ASP A 57 -6.48 -10.39 3.06
CA ASP A 57 -5.88 -11.68 3.38
C ASP A 57 -4.60 -11.47 4.20
N TRP A 58 -4.77 -11.44 5.53
CA TRP A 58 -3.64 -11.28 6.44
C TRP A 58 -2.64 -12.43 6.36
N SER A 59 -3.00 -13.62 5.84
CA SER A 59 -2.08 -14.76 5.74
C SER A 59 -0.91 -14.49 4.79
N GLN A 60 -1.06 -13.55 3.86
CA GLN A 60 -0.02 -13.14 2.93
C GLN A 60 0.93 -12.07 3.51
N THR A 61 0.69 -11.63 4.75
CA THR A 61 1.55 -10.67 5.45
C THR A 61 2.66 -11.37 6.24
N TYR A 62 3.80 -10.70 6.33
CA TYR A 62 4.90 -11.12 7.18
C TYR A 62 4.67 -10.64 8.61
N GLN A 63 4.92 -11.52 9.59
CA GLN A 63 4.96 -11.12 10.98
C GLN A 63 6.28 -10.39 11.29
N THR A 64 6.18 -9.27 12.01
CA THR A 64 7.30 -8.47 12.51
C THR A 64 7.30 -8.50 14.04
N SER A 65 8.22 -7.79 14.70
CA SER A 65 8.23 -7.70 16.16
C SER A 65 7.07 -6.89 16.75
N THR A 66 6.41 -6.04 15.96
CA THR A 66 5.35 -5.14 16.41
C THR A 66 4.00 -5.37 15.73
N GLY A 67 3.95 -6.16 14.65
CA GLY A 67 2.70 -6.49 13.98
C GLY A 67 2.90 -7.13 12.61
N MET A 68 2.12 -6.71 11.62
CA MET A 68 2.05 -7.34 10.29
C MET A 68 2.60 -6.42 9.20
N TYR A 69 3.31 -6.98 8.22
CA TYR A 69 3.91 -6.25 7.10
C TYR A 69 3.47 -6.85 5.77
N ALA A 70 2.84 -6.03 4.93
CA ALA A 70 2.47 -6.35 3.56
C ALA A 70 3.45 -5.68 2.59
N SER A 71 4.14 -6.47 1.77
CA SER A 71 5.05 -5.96 0.76
C SER A 71 4.29 -5.54 -0.50
N GLY A 72 4.53 -4.32 -1.00
CA GLY A 72 4.08 -3.87 -2.32
C GLY A 72 5.25 -3.65 -3.28
N TYR A 73 4.93 -3.26 -4.52
CA TYR A 73 5.89 -2.91 -5.57
C TYR A 73 6.61 -1.57 -5.28
N VAL A 74 5.87 -0.59 -4.75
CA VAL A 74 6.33 0.77 -4.45
C VAL A 74 6.01 1.14 -3.01
N VAL A 75 4.79 0.84 -2.56
CA VAL A 75 4.30 1.13 -1.21
C VAL A 75 4.11 -0.18 -0.47
N SER A 76 4.85 -0.35 0.62
CA SER A 76 4.60 -1.43 1.56
C SER A 76 3.85 -0.90 2.77
N THR A 77 3.09 -1.74 3.45
CA THR A 77 2.25 -1.35 4.58
C THR A 77 2.63 -2.15 5.80
N HIS A 78 2.84 -1.47 6.92
CA HIS A 78 2.99 -2.08 8.23
C HIS A 78 1.79 -1.71 9.10
N VAL A 79 1.23 -2.70 9.79
CA VAL A 79 0.17 -2.52 10.77
C VAL A 79 0.74 -2.93 12.12
N ASP A 80 0.84 -1.98 13.04
CA ASP A 80 1.21 -2.24 14.42
C ASP A 80 0.06 -2.97 15.12
N CYS A 81 0.31 -4.21 15.56
CA CYS A 81 -0.71 -5.08 16.13
C CYS A 81 -1.14 -4.69 17.54
N ARG A 82 -0.48 -3.73 18.19
CA ARG A 82 -0.90 -3.24 19.50
C ARG A 82 -1.81 -2.03 19.35
N THR A 83 -1.41 -1.07 18.55
CA THR A 83 -2.06 0.25 18.42
C THR A 83 -2.98 0.37 17.22
N GLY A 84 -2.88 -0.55 16.26
CA GLY A 84 -3.60 -0.46 14.99
C GLY A 84 -3.04 0.61 14.05
N MET A 85 -1.87 1.18 14.36
CA MET A 85 -1.24 2.20 13.53
C MET A 85 -0.82 1.62 12.17
N ILE A 86 -1.27 2.26 11.10
CA ILE A 86 -0.88 1.96 9.73
C ILE A 86 0.29 2.85 9.35
N THR A 87 1.41 2.23 8.99
CA THR A 87 2.61 2.89 8.49
C THR A 87 2.83 2.52 7.03
N ALA A 88 2.97 3.51 6.16
CA ALA A 88 3.39 3.29 4.78
C ALA A 88 4.93 3.34 4.68
N GLU A 89 5.53 2.41 3.96
CA GLU A 89 6.95 2.41 3.63
C GLU A 89 7.12 2.62 2.12
N ILE A 90 7.80 3.71 1.73
CA ILE A 90 8.04 4.09 0.33
C ILE A 90 9.53 4.38 0.17
N PHE A 91 10.20 3.64 -0.72
CA PHE A 91 11.66 3.74 -0.93
C PHE A 91 12.49 3.65 0.37
N GLY A 92 12.05 2.82 1.33
CA GLY A 92 12.69 2.64 2.63
C GLY A 92 12.41 3.74 3.66
N LEU A 93 11.62 4.76 3.31
CA LEU A 93 11.16 5.79 4.23
C LEU A 93 9.80 5.39 4.80
N ARG A 94 9.64 5.50 6.11
CA ARG A 94 8.41 5.15 6.83
C ARG A 94 7.62 6.40 7.21
N PHE A 95 6.32 6.33 6.99
CA PHE A 95 5.37 7.40 7.26
C PHE A 95 4.16 6.84 7.99
N ASP A 96 4.00 7.21 9.25
CA ASP A 96 2.81 6.90 10.03
C ASP A 96 1.63 7.66 9.41
N TYR A 97 0.58 6.94 9.02
CA TYR A 97 -0.54 7.53 8.29
C TYR A 97 -1.73 7.78 9.20
N ARG A 98 -2.29 6.70 9.78
CA ARG A 98 -3.42 6.73 10.72
C ARG A 98 -3.61 5.36 11.36
N GLU A 99 -4.36 5.32 12.44
CA GLU A 99 -4.89 4.08 13.01
C GLU A 99 -5.97 3.45 12.09
N LEU A 100 -6.14 2.14 12.23
CA LEU A 100 -7.24 1.40 11.61
C LEU A 100 -8.58 2.02 12.01
N SER A 101 -9.39 2.36 11.01
CA SER A 101 -10.77 2.83 11.25
C SER A 101 -11.67 1.70 11.73
N ASP A 102 -12.76 2.02 12.44
CA ASP A 102 -13.80 1.06 12.86
C ASP A 102 -14.27 0.12 11.73
N ARG A 103 -14.47 0.67 10.52
CA ARG A 103 -14.80 -0.13 9.33
C ARG A 103 -13.71 -1.16 9.03
N ALA A 104 -12.45 -0.74 9.04
CA ALA A 104 -11.34 -1.62 8.71
C ALA A 104 -11.21 -2.73 9.76
N VAL A 105 -11.46 -2.42 11.04
CA VAL A 105 -11.52 -3.41 12.10
C VAL A 105 -12.67 -4.39 11.87
N ALA A 106 -13.87 -3.89 11.60
CA ALA A 106 -15.07 -4.72 11.42
C ALA A 106 -15.07 -5.57 10.14
N VAL A 107 -14.50 -5.05 9.04
CA VAL A 107 -14.54 -5.71 7.72
C VAL A 107 -13.36 -6.64 7.51
N HIS A 108 -12.18 -6.27 8.02
CA HIS A 108 -10.95 -7.01 7.75
C HIS A 108 -10.46 -7.84 8.92
N GLU A 109 -11.05 -7.74 10.11
CA GLU A 109 -10.69 -8.57 11.26
C GLU A 109 -9.16 -8.56 11.59
N PRO A 110 -8.50 -7.39 11.61
CA PRO A 110 -7.08 -7.29 11.91
C PRO A 110 -6.76 -7.69 13.35
N ARG A 111 -7.71 -7.57 14.29
CA ARG A 111 -7.53 -7.94 15.69
C ARG A 111 -7.31 -9.44 15.82
N GLU A 112 -8.18 -10.21 15.18
CA GLU A 112 -8.15 -11.66 15.11
C GLU A 112 -6.84 -12.13 14.48
N ALA A 113 -6.45 -11.52 13.35
CA ALA A 113 -5.19 -11.83 12.68
C ALA A 113 -3.95 -11.52 13.54
N CYS A 114 -3.98 -10.48 14.37
CA CYS A 114 -2.93 -10.15 15.32
C CYS A 114 -2.90 -11.13 16.51
N GLU A 115 -4.07 -11.49 17.06
CA GLU A 115 -4.20 -12.45 18.15
C GLU A 115 -3.70 -13.85 17.74
N GLU A 116 -4.03 -14.31 16.53
CA GLU A 116 -3.51 -15.56 15.96
C GLU A 116 -1.97 -15.60 15.88
N ARG A 117 -1.34 -14.42 15.80
CA ARG A 117 0.12 -14.25 15.75
C ARG A 117 0.76 -13.99 17.12
N GLY A 118 -0.04 -14.06 18.19
CA GLY A 118 0.41 -13.92 19.57
C GLY A 118 0.53 -12.48 20.07
N PHE A 119 -0.08 -11.51 19.38
CA PHE A 119 -0.19 -10.14 19.86
C PHE A 119 -1.43 -9.94 20.74
N SER A 120 -1.49 -8.81 21.45
CA SER A 120 -2.64 -8.39 22.25
C SER A 120 -3.08 -6.99 21.79
N PRO A 121 -3.97 -6.88 20.79
CA PRO A 121 -4.39 -5.61 20.23
C PRO A 121 -5.22 -4.78 21.23
N GLU A 122 -4.97 -3.46 21.26
CA GLU A 122 -5.64 -2.50 22.16
C GLU A 122 -6.58 -1.51 21.42
N PHE A 123 -6.64 -1.58 20.09
CA PHE A 123 -7.39 -0.66 19.21
C PHE A 123 -8.78 -1.17 18.89
#